data_AF-A0A2A6Z800-F1
#
_entry.id   AF-A0A2A6Z800-F1
#
_cell.length_a   1.000
_cell.length_b   1.000
_cell.length_c   1.000
_cell.angle_alpha   90.00
_cell.angle_beta   90.00
_cell.angle_gamma   90.00
#
_symmetry.space_group_name_H-M   'P 1'
#
loop_
_entity.id
_entity.type
_entity.pdbx_description
1 polymer ?
#
loop_
_entity_poly.entity_id
_entity_poly.type
_entity_poly.pdbx_seq_one_letter_code
_entity_poly.pdbx_strand_id
1 'polypeptide(L)'
;MAKSYQMLYKCRLCGQVFVNYGTVSEKVAEQSTLNEVLRASGMSPMWKENDTLTMYEMHCCADGSYGVSDFIGSRKVDEDG
;
A
#
# COMPACT_ATOMS: atom_id res chain seq x y z
N MET A 1 -13.47 19.02 2.85
CA MET A 1 -13.37 17.56 2.79
C MET A 1 -11.91 17.18 2.78
N ALA A 2 -11.43 16.50 3.82
CA ALA A 2 -10.07 15.96 3.79
C ALA A 2 -10.08 14.75 2.86
N LYS A 3 -9.20 14.77 1.86
CA LYS A 3 -8.99 13.66 0.95
C LYS A 3 -7.85 12.82 1.52
N SER A 4 -8.09 11.53 1.66
CA SER A 4 -7.06 10.58 2.07
C SER A 4 -6.81 9.55 0.98
N TYR A 5 -5.63 8.94 1.03
CA TYR A 5 -5.20 7.89 0.16
C TYR A 5 -4.86 6.69 1.02
N GLN A 6 -5.58 5.59 0.82
CA GLN A 6 -5.41 4.34 1.55
C GLN A 6 -4.56 3.37 0.74
N MET A 7 -3.50 2.84 1.35
CA MET A 7 -2.59 1.87 0.75
C MET A 7 -3.18 0.47 0.95
N LEU A 8 -3.58 -0.15 -0.14
CA LEU A 8 -4.27 -1.43 -0.13
C LEU A 8 -3.27 -2.57 -0.30
N TYR A 9 -3.47 -3.60 0.51
CA TYR A 9 -2.73 -4.85 0.44
C TYR A 9 -3.70 -6.01 0.23
N LYS A 10 -3.28 -7.03 -0.53
CA LYS A 10 -4.04 -8.27 -0.72
C LYS A 10 -3.23 -9.46 -0.22
N CYS A 11 -3.77 -10.18 0.75
CA CYS A 11 -3.18 -11.43 1.20
C CYS A 11 -3.23 -12.49 0.08
N ARG A 12 -2.07 -13.06 -0.27
CA ARG A 12 -1.95 -14.13 -1.27
C ARG A 12 -2.60 -15.44 -0.81
N LEU A 13 -2.66 -15.65 0.52
CA LEU A 13 -3.16 -16.89 1.12
C LEU A 13 -4.69 -16.91 1.20
N CYS A 14 -5.29 -15.97 1.94
CA CYS A 14 -6.74 -15.93 2.16
C CYS A 14 -7.49 -15.03 1.15
N GLY A 15 -6.78 -14.22 0.36
CA GLY A 15 -7.37 -13.31 -0.62
C GLY A 15 -7.92 -11.99 -0.06
N GLN A 16 -7.88 -11.78 1.26
CA GLN A 16 -8.42 -10.57 1.90
C GLN A 16 -7.67 -9.32 1.45
N VAL A 17 -8.42 -8.26 1.16
CA VAL A 17 -7.89 -6.91 0.91
C VAL A 17 -8.07 -6.07 2.17
N PHE A 18 -7.01 -5.37 2.59
CA PHE A 18 -7.00 -4.53 3.78
C PHE A 18 -6.15 -3.27 3.58
N VAL A 19 -6.35 -2.28 4.46
CA VAL A 19 -5.55 -1.05 4.52
C VAL A 19 -4.50 -1.22 5.62
N ASN A 20 -3.23 -0.98 5.31
CA ASN A 20 -2.17 -0.98 6.31
C ASN A 20 -1.62 0.42 6.61
N TYR A 21 -1.63 1.29 5.60
CA TYR A 21 -1.13 2.66 5.69
C TYR A 21 -2.05 3.62 4.96
N GLY A 22 -1.99 4.91 5.32
CA GLY A 22 -2.70 5.96 4.61
C GLY A 22 -2.00 7.32 4.71
N THR A 23 -2.33 8.22 3.80
CA THR A 23 -1.78 9.59 3.74
C THR A 23 -2.82 10.58 3.25
N VAL A 24 -2.77 11.82 3.72
CA VAL A 24 -3.57 12.94 3.18
C VAL A 24 -2.89 13.65 2.00
N SER A 25 -1.64 13.29 1.71
CA SER A 25 -0.86 13.90 0.63
C SER A 25 -0.94 13.08 -0.65
N GLU A 26 -1.54 13.64 -1.69
CA GLU A 26 -1.61 13.04 -3.03
C GLU A 26 -0.22 12.73 -3.61
N LYS A 27 0.72 13.66 -3.44
CA LYS A 27 2.10 13.47 -3.88
C LYS A 27 2.76 12.28 -3.20
N VAL A 28 2.52 12.09 -1.89
CA VAL A 28 3.07 10.94 -1.17
C VAL A 28 2.45 9.65 -1.69
N ALA A 29 1.13 9.60 -1.91
CA ALA A 29 0.46 8.43 -2.45
C ALA A 29 0.97 8.04 -3.85
N GLU A 30 1.12 9.02 -4.73
CA GLU A 30 1.67 8.82 -6.07
C GLU A 30 3.12 8.31 -6.02
N GLN A 31 4.00 9.00 -5.29
CA GLN A 31 5.41 8.63 -5.20
C GLN A 31 5.62 7.26 -4.56
N SER A 32 4.89 6.94 -3.50
CA SER A 32 4.95 5.61 -2.86
C SER A 32 4.48 4.50 -3.81
N THR A 33 3.42 4.74 -4.57
CA THR A 33 2.94 3.77 -5.58
C THR A 33 3.99 3.57 -6.67
N LEU A 34 4.57 4.65 -7.18
CA LEU A 34 5.60 4.61 -8.23
C LEU A 34 6.90 3.93 -7.74
N ASN A 35 7.29 4.13 -6.48
CA ASN A 35 8.43 3.42 -5.88
C ASN A 35 8.26 1.91 -5.98
N GLU A 36 7.08 1.38 -5.65
CA GLU A 36 6.85 -0.06 -5.73
C GLU A 36 6.79 -0.57 -7.17
N VAL A 37 6.28 0.22 -8.12
CA VAL A 37 6.35 -0.12 -9.55
C VAL A 37 7.79 -0.23 -10.02
N LEU A 38 8.64 0.73 -9.65
CA LEU A 38 10.06 0.72 -10.01
C LEU A 38 10.77 -0.47 -9.34
N ARG A 39 10.53 -0.70 -8.05
CA ARG A 39 11.09 -1.82 -7.29
C ARG A 39 10.68 -3.17 -7.89
N ALA A 40 9.41 -3.34 -8.24
CA ALA A 40 8.90 -4.53 -8.92
C ALA A 40 9.56 -4.75 -10.29
N SER A 41 9.98 -3.67 -10.94
CA SER A 41 10.66 -3.66 -12.24
C SER A 41 12.19 -3.79 -12.13
N GLY A 42 12.74 -3.95 -10.92
CA GLY A 42 14.18 -4.00 -10.69
C GLY A 42 14.90 -2.66 -10.87
N MET A 43 14.16 -1.56 -10.79
CA MET A 43 14.68 -0.20 -10.94
C MET A 43 14.70 0.51 -9.58
N SER A 44 15.70 1.38 -9.37
CA SER A 44 15.74 2.26 -8.21
C SER A 44 15.08 3.61 -8.52
N PRO A 45 14.29 4.18 -7.61
CA PRO A 45 13.75 5.54 -7.78
C PRO A 45 14.87 6.59 -7.82
N MET A 46 14.64 7.66 -8.60
CA MET A 46 15.58 8.80 -8.69
C MET A 46 15.35 9.86 -7.59
N TRP A 47 14.40 9.64 -6.69
CA TRP A 47 14.07 10.53 -5.58
C TRP A 47 14.25 9.82 -4.24
N LYS A 48 14.31 10.61 -3.15
CA LYS A 48 14.40 10.07 -1.79
C LYS A 48 13.20 9.18 -1.51
N GLU A 49 13.46 7.94 -1.13
CA GLU A 49 12.42 6.98 -0.78
C GLU A 49 11.63 7.45 0.44
N ASN A 50 10.32 7.19 0.42
CA ASN A 50 9.50 7.27 1.62
C ASN A 50 9.53 5.89 2.24
N ASP A 51 10.30 5.73 3.33
CA ASP A 51 10.57 4.43 3.97
C ASP A 51 9.33 3.77 4.62
N THR A 52 8.16 4.40 4.54
CA THR A 52 6.94 3.95 5.22
C THR A 52 6.12 2.94 4.42
N LEU A 53 6.34 2.83 3.10
CA LEU A 53 5.61 1.87 2.27
C LEU A 53 6.50 0.69 1.90
N THR A 54 5.95 -0.52 2.04
CA THR A 54 6.60 -1.78 1.67
C THR A 54 5.75 -2.46 0.58
N MET A 55 6.35 -3.16 -0.40
CA MET A 55 5.52 -3.97 -1.33
C MET A 55 4.90 -5.20 -0.67
N TYR A 56 5.46 -5.66 0.45
CA TYR A 56 5.02 -6.87 1.13
C TYR A 56 4.72 -6.60 2.58
N GLU A 57 3.56 -7.09 3.02
CA GLU A 57 3.11 -7.02 4.40
C GLU A 57 2.68 -8.38 4.92
N MET A 58 2.82 -8.59 6.23
CA MET A 58 2.30 -9.78 6.89
C MET A 58 0.80 -9.61 7.12
N HIS A 59 0.02 -10.66 6.89
CA HIS A 59 -1.41 -10.69 7.22
C HIS A 59 -1.75 -11.87 8.11
N CYS A 60 -2.38 -11.59 9.25
CA CYS A 60 -2.97 -12.60 10.13
C CYS A 60 -4.36 -12.98 9.58
N CYS A 61 -4.47 -14.17 9.00
CA CYS A 61 -5.70 -14.69 8.44
C CYS A 61 -6.69 -15.05 9.56
N ALA A 62 -7.99 -15.08 9.24
CA ALA A 62 -9.05 -15.35 10.22
C ALA A 62 -8.99 -16.75 10.85
N ASP A 63 -8.36 -17.72 10.18
CA ASP A 63 -8.11 -19.07 10.66
C ASP A 63 -6.86 -19.17 11.57
N GLY A 64 -6.17 -18.04 11.82
CA GLY A 64 -4.93 -17.98 12.59
C GLY A 64 -3.65 -18.19 11.76
N SER A 65 -3.77 -18.46 10.45
CA SER A 65 -2.61 -18.60 9.56
C SER A 65 -1.94 -17.25 9.25
N TYR A 66 -0.66 -17.27 8.87
CA TYR A 66 0.08 -16.08 8.47
C TYR A 66 0.32 -16.07 6.95
N GLY A 67 -0.23 -15.07 6.27
CA GLY A 67 -0.10 -14.87 4.83
C GLY A 67 0.85 -13.73 4.48
N VAL A 68 1.43 -13.81 3.29
CA VAL A 68 2.14 -12.69 2.65
C VAL A 68 1.15 -11.88 1.83
N SER A 69 1.18 -10.57 1.96
CA SER A 69 0.29 -9.66 1.25
C SER A 69 1.05 -8.76 0.31
N ASP A 70 0.51 -8.59 -0.90
CA ASP A 70 1.05 -7.67 -1.90
C ASP A 70 0.42 -6.30 -1.75
N PHE A 71 1.23 -5.25 -1.87
CA PHE A 71 0.71 -3.94 -2.18
C PHE A 71 0.03 -3.98 -3.56
N ILE A 72 -1.23 -3.55 -3.63
CA ILE A 72 -2.02 -3.55 -4.86
C ILE A 72 -2.37 -2.14 -5.37
N GLY A 73 -2.03 -1.10 -4.61
CA GLY A 73 -2.19 0.29 -5.02
C GLY A 73 -2.76 1.21 -3.96
N SER A 74 -2.82 2.50 -4.31
CA SER A 74 -3.38 3.57 -3.48
C SER A 74 -4.80 3.90 -3.91
N ARG A 75 -5.77 3.84 -2.99
CA ARG A 75 -7.16 4.25 -3.23
C ARG A 75 -7.41 5.63 -2.66
N LYS A 76 -7.90 6.55 -3.48
CA LYS A 76 -8.43 7.84 -3.01
C LYS A 76 -9.76 7.63 -2.28
N VAL A 77 -9.89 8.25 -1.12
CA VAL A 77 -11.08 8.22 -0.27
C VAL A 77 -11.45 9.65 0.07
N ASP A 78 -12.71 10.00 -0.21
CA ASP A 78 -13.33 11.21 0.31
C ASP A 78 -13.92 10.86 1.67
N GLU A 79 -13.51 11.55 2.75
CA GLU A 79 -14.24 11.46 4.02
C GLU A 79 -15.57 12.20 3.87
N ASP A 80 -16.60 11.45 3.47
CA ASP A 80 -17.99 11.88 3.63
C ASP A 80 -18.39 11.66 5.11
N GLY A 81 -18.91 12.72 5.75
CA GLY A 81 -19.28 12.74 7.16
C GLY A 81 -20.46 11.83 7.53
#